data_AF-A0A535BTU0-F1
#
_entry.id   AF-A0A535BTU0-F1
#
_cell.length_a   1.000
_cell.length_b   1.000
_cell.length_c   1.000
_cell.angle_alpha   90.00
_cell.angle_beta   90.00
_cell.angle_gamma   90.00
#
_symmetry.space_group_name_H-M   'P 1'
#
loop_
_entity.id
_entity.type
_entity.pdbx_description
1 polymer ?
#
loop_
_entity_poly.entity_id
_entity_poly.type
_entity_poly.pdbx_seq_one_letter_code
_entity_poly.pdbx_strand_id
1 'polypeptide(L)' 'MRENGHYVKRPLQDIKYHACPVGHKRAILLVDLLTDTIPELDNEGNRQYYCPVCLRIFSVGSSAKRA' A
#
# COMPACT_ATOMS: atom_id res chain seq x y z
N MET A 1 -12.41 -20.64 -17.02
CA MET A 1 -12.81 -19.22 -16.82
C MET A 1 -12.51 -18.92 -15.35
N ARG A 2 -11.51 -18.08 -15.08
CA ARG A 2 -10.98 -17.87 -13.71
C ARG A 2 -11.84 -16.83 -13.01
N GLU A 3 -12.80 -17.30 -12.23
CA GLU A 3 -13.52 -16.50 -11.25
C GLU A 3 -12.78 -16.51 -9.91
N ASN A 4 -12.97 -15.46 -9.13
CA ASN A 4 -12.46 -15.21 -7.77
C ASN A 4 -11.12 -14.46 -7.69
N GLY A 5 -11.09 -13.27 -8.30
CA GLY A 5 -10.29 -12.16 -7.78
C GLY A 5 -10.84 -11.73 -6.42
N HIS A 6 -10.51 -12.47 -5.36
CA HIS A 6 -10.76 -12.05 -3.99
C HIS A 6 -9.89 -10.83 -3.69
N TYR A 7 -10.40 -9.63 -3.99
CA TYR A 7 -9.92 -8.42 -3.35
C TYR A 7 -10.18 -8.58 -1.86
N VAL A 8 -9.16 -8.99 -1.12
CA VAL A 8 -9.19 -8.99 0.34
C VAL A 8 -9.39 -7.53 0.73
N LYS A 9 -10.65 -7.15 0.97
CA LYS A 9 -11.03 -5.86 1.55
C LYS A 9 -10.51 -5.82 2.97
N ARG A 10 -9.19 -5.69 3.14
CA ARG A 10 -8.68 -5.09 4.37
C ARG A 10 -9.26 -3.68 4.40
N PRO A 11 -9.86 -3.24 5.52
CA PRO A 11 -10.26 -1.85 5.65
C PRO A 11 -9.08 -0.97 5.24
N LEU A 12 -9.30 -0.03 4.33
CA LEU A 12 -8.28 0.95 3.92
C LEU A 12 -7.56 1.52 5.14
N GLN A 13 -8.28 1.71 6.24
CA GLN A 13 -7.78 2.18 7.53
C GLN A 13 -6.55 1.41 8.05
N ASP A 14 -6.48 0.09 7.85
CA ASP A 14 -5.39 -0.75 8.36
C ASP A 14 -4.12 -0.70 7.51
N ILE A 15 -4.24 -0.31 6.24
CA ILE A 15 -3.14 -0.27 5.26
C ILE A 15 -2.86 1.14 4.75
N LYS A 16 -3.61 2.14 5.23
CA LYS A 16 -3.49 3.54 4.79
C LYS A 16 -2.17 4.15 5.21
N TYR A 17 -1.61 3.69 6.33
CA TYR A 17 -0.42 4.26 6.92
C TYR A 17 0.68 3.23 7.06
N HIS A 18 1.89 3.63 6.73
CA HIS A 18 3.09 2.84 6.99
C HIS A 18 4.18 3.70 7.62
N ALA A 19 5.08 3.09 8.38
CA ALA A 19 6.27 3.78 8.87
C ALA A 19 7.19 4.12 7.69
N CYS A 20 7.72 5.34 7.66
CA CYS A 20 8.71 5.69 6.67
C CYS A 20 10.06 5.04 7.03
N PRO A 21 10.77 4.40 6.07
CA PRO A 21 12.03 3.70 6.35
C PRO A 21 13.14 4.59 6.92
N VAL A 22 13.06 5.90 6.70
CA VAL A 22 14.05 6.87 7.20
C VAL A 22 13.70 7.47 8.58
N GLY A 23 12.75 6.86 9.31
CA GLY A 23 12.45 7.22 10.71
C GLY A 23 11.29 8.19 10.93
N HIS A 24 10.56 8.57 9.88
CA HIS A 24 9.35 9.39 10.03
C HIS A 24 8.11 8.52 10.30
N LYS A 25 7.24 9.02 11.17
CA LYS A 25 6.15 8.22 11.76
C LYS A 25 5.03 7.84 10.78
N ARG A 26 4.84 8.55 9.65
CA ARG A 26 3.67 8.34 8.78
C ARG A 26 3.97 8.58 7.29
N ALA A 27 3.93 7.52 6.51
CA ALA A 27 3.75 7.52 5.06
C ALA A 27 2.32 7.07 4.72
N ILE A 28 1.79 7.54 3.61
CA ILE A 28 0.39 7.34 3.19
C ILE A 28 0.39 6.45 1.96
N LEU A 29 -0.49 5.44 1.94
CA LEU A 29 -0.69 4.57 0.78
C LEU A 29 -1.12 5.43 -0.42
N LEU A 30 -0.43 5.28 -1.54
CA LEU A 30 -0.90 5.86 -2.79
C LEU A 30 -2.16 5.10 -3.22
N VAL A 31 -3.21 5.84 -3.55
CA VAL A 31 -4.49 5.31 -4.03
C VAL A 31 -4.74 5.76 -5.46
N ASP A 32 -5.57 5.02 -6.18
CA ASP A 32 -6.05 5.47 -7.48
C ASP A 32 -6.95 6.70 -7.27
N LEU A 33 -6.56 7.83 -7.88
CA LEU A 33 -7.26 9.12 -7.71
C LEU A 33 -8.63 9.14 -8.38
N LEU A 34 -8.87 8.29 -9.38
CA LEU A 34 -10.14 8.24 -10.13
C LEU A 34 -11.20 7.44 -9.37
N THR A 35 -10.78 6.40 -8.66
CA THR A 35 -11.72 5.47 -8.01
C THR A 35 -11.68 5.55 -6.48
N ASP A 36 -10.72 6.27 -5.90
CA ASP A 36 -10.43 6.30 -4.45
C ASP A 36 -10.24 4.89 -3.87
N THR A 37 -9.85 3.92 -4.71
CA THR A 37 -9.66 2.53 -4.32
C THR A 37 -8.19 2.22 -4.04
N ILE A 38 -7.98 1.16 -3.24
CA ILE A 38 -6.67 0.52 -3.09
C ILE A 38 -6.19 0.15 -4.51
N PRO A 39 -5.03 0.63 -4.95
CA PRO A 39 -4.53 0.33 -6.27
C PRO A 39 -4.03 -1.11 -6.30
N GLU A 40 -3.88 -1.64 -7.50
CA GLU A 40 -3.19 -2.91 -7.70
C GLU A 40 -1.75 -2.81 -7.18
N LEU A 41 -1.19 -3.96 -6.81
CA LEU A 41 0.20 -4.03 -6.41
C LEU A 41 1.10 -3.73 -7.62
N ASP A 42 2.32 -3.24 -7.36
CA ASP A 42 3.30 -3.08 -8.43
C ASP A 42 3.71 -4.44 -9.03
N ASN A 43 4.55 -4.42 -10.07
CA ASN A 43 5.02 -5.62 -10.78
C ASN A 43 5.72 -6.64 -9.86
N GLU A 44 6.15 -6.22 -8.67
CA GLU A 44 6.81 -7.06 -7.66
C GLU A 44 5.86 -7.49 -6.53
N GLY A 45 4.57 -7.11 -6.59
CA GLY A 45 3.59 -7.43 -5.56
C GLY A 45 3.65 -6.51 -4.33
N ASN A 46 4.22 -5.31 -4.46
CA ASN A 46 4.35 -4.36 -3.37
C ASN A 46 3.30 -3.24 -3.46
N ARG A 47 3.02 -2.63 -2.29
CA ARG A 47 2.21 -1.42 -2.15
C ARG A 47 3.11 -0.20 -2.13
N GLN A 48 2.71 0.86 -2.81
CA GLN A 48 3.47 2.10 -2.84
C GLN A 48 2.95 3.09 -1.79
N TYR A 49 3.87 3.60 -0.98
CA TYR A 49 3.58 4.61 0.04
C TYR A 49 4.36 5.89 -0.26
N TYR A 50 3.71 7.03 -0.05
CA TYR A 50 4.33 8.34 -0.12
C TYR A 50 4.56 8.90 1.29
N CYS A 51 5.80 9.30 1.58
CA CYS A 51 6.11 10.02 2.81
C CYS A 51 6.07 11.54 2.54
N PRO A 52 5.14 12.30 3.16
CA PRO A 52 5.07 13.76 2.98
C PRO A 52 6.22 14.51 3.64
N VAL A 53 6.99 13.86 4.54
CA VAL A 53 8.16 14.50 5.18
C VAL A 53 9.41 14.34 4.33
N CYS A 54 9.61 13.15 3.76
CA CYS A 54 10.78 12.86 2.92
C CYS A 54 10.57 13.24 1.46
N LEU A 55 9.32 13.47 1.07
CA LEU A 55 8.88 13.68 -0.30
C LEU A 55 9.30 12.53 -1.23
N ARG A 56 9.25 11.28 -0.73
CA ARG A 56 9.68 10.07 -1.44
C ARG A 56 8.60 9.00 -1.44
N ILE A 57 8.57 8.24 -2.52
CA ILE A 57 7.77 7.04 -2.70
C ILE A 57 8.63 5.82 -2.37
N PHE A 58 8.06 4.83 -1.70
CA PHE A 58 8.72 3.55 -1.44
C PHE A 58 7.72 2.38 -1.48
N SER A 59 8.23 1.22 -1.86
CA SER A 59 7.46 -0.02 -1.95
C SER A 59 7.54 -0.82 -0.65
N VAL A 60 6.40 -1.34 -0.21
CA VAL A 60 6.27 -2.22 0.95
C VAL A 60 5.60 -3.50 0.50
N GLY A 61 6.24 -4.65 0.78
CA GLY A 61 5.67 -5.95 0.43
C GLY A 61 4.27 -6.13 1.01
N SER A 62 3.30 -6.45 0.15
CA SER A 62 1.96 -6.85 0.61
C SER A 62 1.94 -8.25 1.22
N SER A 63 3.08 -8.94 1.18
CA SER A 63 3.35 -10.18 1.88
C SER A 63 3.15 -9.96 3.37
N ALA A 64 1.98 -10.39 3.87
CA ALA A 64 1.82 -10.76 5.26
C ALA A 64 2.76 -11.95 5.56
N LYS A 65 4.08 -11.73 5.56
CA LYS A 65 5.01 -12.65 6.21
C LYS A 65 4.76 -12.46 7.70
N ARG A 66 3.86 -13.30 8.22
CA ARG A 66 3.83 -13.68 9.63
C ARG A 66 5.28 -13.99 10.01
N ALA A 67 5.83 -13.17 10.90
CA ALA A 67 6.88 -13.65 11.80
C ALA A 67 6.24 -14.64 12.78
#